data_AF-A0A7C3Q1L6-F1
#
_entry.id   AF-A0A7C3Q1L6-F1
#
_cell.length_a   1.000
_cell.length_b   1.000
_cell.length_c   1.000
_cell.angle_alpha   90.00
_cell.angle_beta   90.00
_cell.angle_gamma   90.00
#
_symmetry.space_group_name_H-M   'P 1'
#
loop_
_entity.id
_entity.type
_entity.pdbx_description
1 polymer ?
#
loop_
_entity_poly.entity_id
_entity_poly.type
_entity_poly.pdbx_seq_one_letter_code
_entity_poly.pdbx_strand_id
1 'polypeptide(L)'
;MKSSEIREAFCNFFVRNGHTLVTSSPLIPVKDPTLLFTTAGMVQFKDVFLGKETRSYSRAVSSQKCMRAGGKHNDLENVGWTGRHHTFFEMLGNFSFGDYFKQE
;
A
#
# COMPACT_ATOMS: atom_id res chain seq x y z
N MET A 1 19.57 -10.49 -4.93
CA MET A 1 18.58 -9.59 -5.54
C MET A 1 18.53 -8.32 -4.72
N LYS A 2 18.69 -7.15 -5.33
CA LYS A 2 18.60 -5.84 -4.66
C LYS A 2 17.14 -5.55 -4.30
N SER A 3 16.88 -4.72 -3.28
CA SER A 3 15.50 -4.34 -2.90
C SER A 3 14.72 -3.72 -4.07
N SER A 4 15.41 -2.97 -4.94
CA SER A 4 14.83 -2.42 -6.17
C SER A 4 14.32 -3.49 -7.13
N GLU A 5 15.10 -4.57 -7.31
CA GLU A 5 14.77 -5.68 -8.20
C GLU A 5 13.58 -6.50 -7.66
N ILE A 6 13.51 -6.71 -6.33
CA ILE A 6 12.38 -7.39 -5.69
C ILE A 6 11.08 -6.60 -5.90
N ARG A 7 11.14 -5.28 -5.67
CA ARG A 7 9.99 -4.39 -5.86
C ARG A 7 9.51 -4.39 -7.31
N GLU A 8 10.44 -4.30 -8.25
CA GLU A 8 10.12 -4.37 -9.68
C GLU A 8 9.52 -5.73 -10.05
N ALA A 9 10.10 -6.83 -9.58
CA ALA A 9 9.59 -8.17 -9.84
C ALA A 9 8.15 -8.36 -9.31
N PHE A 10 7.85 -7.87 -8.10
CA PHE A 10 6.51 -7.90 -7.53
C PHE A 10 5.50 -7.12 -8.38
N CYS A 11 5.83 -5.87 -8.75
CA CYS A 11 4.95 -5.05 -9.56
C CYS A 11 4.74 -5.66 -10.96
N ASN A 12 5.81 -6.11 -11.61
CA ASN A 12 5.75 -6.72 -12.94
C ASN A 12 4.96 -8.03 -12.95
N PHE A 13 5.03 -8.83 -11.88
CA PHE A 13 4.21 -10.03 -11.74
C PHE A 13 2.72 -9.68 -11.80
N PHE A 14 2.25 -8.74 -10.99
CA PHE A 14 0.82 -8.39 -10.98
C PHE A 14 0.37 -7.63 -12.24
N VAL A 15 1.23 -6.78 -12.82
CA VAL A 15 0.94 -6.15 -14.12
C VAL A 15 0.68 -7.21 -15.20
N ARG A 16 1.49 -8.28 -15.25
CA ARG A 16 1.28 -9.41 -16.17
C ARG A 16 -0.02 -10.19 -15.88
N ASN A 17 -0.54 -10.10 -14.67
CA ASN A 17 -1.81 -10.70 -14.24
C ASN A 17 -3.01 -9.72 -14.31
N GLY A 18 -2.86 -8.61 -15.05
CA GLY A 18 -3.96 -7.69 -15.35
C GLY A 18 -4.17 -6.58 -14.31
N HIS A 19 -3.26 -6.40 -13.36
CA HIS A 19 -3.33 -5.28 -12.42
C HIS A 19 -2.77 -4.01 -13.02
N THR A 20 -3.43 -2.89 -12.74
CA THR A 20 -2.90 -1.56 -13.08
C THR A 20 -1.82 -1.17 -12.08
N LEU A 21 -0.61 -0.81 -12.55
CA LEU A 21 0.42 -0.24 -11.67
C LEU A 21 0.01 1.17 -11.25
N VAL A 22 -0.17 1.38 -9.95
CA VAL A 22 -0.51 2.67 -9.35
C VAL A 22 0.66 3.20 -8.54
N THR A 23 0.99 4.47 -8.75
CA THR A 23 2.07 5.13 -8.02
C THR A 23 1.77 5.21 -6.52
N SER A 24 2.82 5.14 -5.70
CA SER A 24 2.72 5.44 -4.26
C SER A 24 2.08 6.81 -4.05
N SER A 25 1.03 6.85 -3.24
CA SER A 25 0.46 8.10 -2.73
C SER A 25 1.45 8.81 -1.78
N PRO A 26 1.25 10.13 -1.52
CA PRO A 26 2.03 10.86 -0.53
C PRO A 26 1.96 10.26 0.88
N LEU A 27 2.95 10.57 1.72
CA LEU A 27 2.97 10.14 3.12
C LEU A 27 1.89 10.85 3.96
N ILE A 28 1.50 12.06 3.58
CA ILE A 28 0.44 12.83 4.24
C ILE A 28 -0.84 12.65 3.42
N PRO A 29 -1.88 12.00 3.97
CA PRO A 29 -3.16 11.82 3.28
C PRO A 29 -3.84 13.17 3.04
N VAL A 30 -4.28 13.42 1.80
CA VAL A 30 -4.94 14.69 1.44
C VAL A 30 -6.43 14.71 1.83
N LYS A 31 -7.08 13.54 1.83
CA LYS A 31 -8.55 13.40 1.96
C LYS A 31 -9.01 12.80 3.29
N ASP A 32 -8.11 12.54 4.24
CA ASP A 32 -8.47 11.90 5.52
C ASP A 32 -7.78 12.61 6.70
N PRO A 33 -8.46 13.57 7.37
CA PRO A 33 -7.87 14.31 8.48
C PRO A 33 -7.70 13.46 9.75
N THR A 34 -8.25 12.24 9.78
CA THR A 34 -8.09 11.32 10.93
C THR A 34 -6.79 10.51 10.86
N LEU A 35 -6.13 10.48 9.69
CA LEU A 35 -4.88 9.78 9.48
C LEU A 35 -3.70 10.76 9.49
N LEU A 36 -2.79 10.58 10.45
CA LEU A 36 -1.55 11.36 10.50
C LEU A 36 -0.63 11.06 9.31
N PHE A 37 -0.49 9.77 8.97
CA PHE A 37 0.34 9.30 7.86
C PHE A 37 -0.32 8.16 7.10
N THR A 38 0.10 7.96 5.85
CA THR A 38 -0.19 6.76 5.08
C THR A 38 0.52 5.57 5.72
N THR A 39 -0.24 4.70 6.40
CA THR A 39 0.27 3.55 7.16
C THR A 39 0.24 2.23 6.38
N ALA A 40 -0.48 2.20 5.25
CA ALA A 40 -0.68 1.02 4.41
C ALA A 40 -0.97 1.39 2.94
N GLY A 41 -0.73 0.44 2.04
CA GLY A 41 -1.01 0.58 0.60
C GLY A 41 -2.47 0.84 0.26
N MET A 42 -3.40 0.32 1.05
CA MET A 42 -4.85 0.45 0.80
C MET A 42 -5.41 1.85 1.07
N VAL A 43 -4.70 2.73 1.77
CA VAL A 43 -5.22 4.04 2.21
C VAL A 43 -5.68 4.89 1.03
N GLN A 44 -4.93 4.91 -0.07
CA GLN A 44 -5.29 5.64 -1.30
C GLN A 44 -6.49 5.04 -2.06
N PHE A 45 -6.90 3.83 -1.70
CA PHE A 45 -8.02 3.10 -2.31
C PHE A 45 -9.21 2.96 -1.34
N LYS A 46 -9.17 3.62 -0.17
CA LYS A 46 -10.21 3.53 0.86
C LYS A 46 -11.61 3.78 0.29
N ASP A 47 -11.78 4.86 -0.46
CA ASP A 47 -13.09 5.21 -1.04
C ASP A 47 -13.49 4.29 -2.20
N VAL A 48 -12.53 3.67 -2.88
CA VAL A 48 -12.80 2.63 -3.90
C VAL A 48 -13.35 1.37 -3.23
N PHE A 49 -12.74 0.92 -2.13
CA PHE A 49 -13.24 -0.21 -1.34
C PHE A 49 -14.61 0.06 -0.72
N LEU A 50 -14.91 1.31 -0.36
CA LEU A 50 -16.21 1.72 0.17
C LEU A 50 -17.27 1.96 -0.92
N GLY A 51 -16.92 1.81 -2.21
CA GLY A 51 -17.83 2.08 -3.33
C GLY A 51 -18.18 3.56 -3.53
N LYS A 52 -17.44 4.48 -2.91
CA LYS A 52 -17.64 5.94 -3.00
C LYS A 52 -16.90 6.57 -4.17
N GLU A 53 -15.85 5.91 -4.65
CA GLU A 53 -15.05 6.32 -5.80
C GLU A 53 -14.94 5.15 -6.78
N THR A 54 -15.12 5.42 -8.07
CA THR A 54 -14.90 4.42 -9.13
C THR A 54 -13.59 4.71 -9.86
N ARG A 55 -12.91 3.65 -10.29
CA ARG A 55 -11.71 3.72 -11.11
C ARG A 55 -11.98 3.04 -12.44
N SER A 56 -11.20 3.40 -13.46
CA SER A 56 -11.26 2.74 -14.78
C SER A 56 -10.69 1.32 -14.79
N TYR A 57 -10.23 0.82 -13.63
CA TYR A 57 -9.65 -0.49 -13.43
C TYR A 57 -10.23 -1.15 -12.18
N SER A 58 -10.38 -2.48 -12.23
CA SER A 58 -10.85 -3.32 -11.12
C SER A 58 -9.71 -3.94 -10.31
N ARG A 59 -8.47 -3.88 -10.80
CA ARG A 59 -7.27 -4.46 -10.18
C ARG A 59 -6.14 -3.45 -10.13
N ALA A 60 -5.43 -3.36 -9.01
CA ALA A 60 -4.29 -2.47 -8.84
C ALA A 60 -3.11 -3.13 -8.13
N VAL A 61 -1.89 -2.73 -8.49
CA VAL A 61 -0.66 -3.10 -7.76
C VAL A 61 0.12 -1.83 -7.44
N SER A 62 0.74 -1.77 -6.27
CA SER A 62 1.60 -0.66 -5.88
C SER A 62 2.72 -1.06 -4.93
N SER A 63 3.75 -0.22 -4.89
CA SER A 63 4.72 -0.17 -3.79
C SER A 63 4.52 1.15 -3.06
N GLN A 64 3.83 1.11 -1.93
CA GLN A 64 3.46 2.30 -1.17
C GLN A 64 4.51 2.63 -0.13
N LYS A 65 4.96 3.89 -0.11
CA LYS A 65 5.72 4.45 1.02
C LYS A 65 4.81 4.58 2.24
N CYS A 66 5.16 3.93 3.33
CA CYS A 66 4.38 3.88 4.57
C CYS A 66 5.16 4.48 5.73
N MET A 67 4.45 5.14 6.64
CA MET A 67 4.99 5.60 7.91
C MET A 67 4.11 5.15 9.08
N ARG A 68 4.73 4.50 10.08
CA ARG A 68 4.12 4.03 11.33
C ARG A 68 4.84 4.64 12.53
N ALA A 69 4.64 5.94 12.72
CA ALA A 69 5.26 6.73 13.77
C ALA A 69 4.22 7.53 14.59
N GLY A 70 2.96 7.07 14.61
CA GLY A 70 1.89 7.74 15.34
C GLY A 70 0.50 7.24 15.00
N GLY A 71 -0.48 7.59 15.82
CA GLY A 71 -1.86 7.14 15.68
C GLY A 71 -2.04 5.65 16.01
N LYS A 72 -3.00 5.00 15.35
CA LYS A 72 -3.35 3.59 15.61
C LYS A 72 -2.23 2.60 15.27
N HIS A 73 -1.36 2.93 14.30
CA HIS A 73 -0.24 2.09 13.90
C HIS A 73 1.07 2.83 14.22
N ASN A 74 1.68 2.48 15.34
CA ASN A 74 2.88 3.13 15.83
C ASN A 74 3.94 2.08 16.18
N ASP A 75 5.04 2.07 15.42
CA ASP A 75 6.16 1.16 15.63
C ASP A 75 7.37 1.88 16.26
N LEU A 76 7.25 3.16 16.62
CA LEU A 76 8.36 4.00 17.06
C LEU A 76 9.16 3.39 18.23
N GLU A 77 8.46 2.82 19.22
CA GLU A 77 9.10 2.19 20.39
C GLU A 77 9.73 0.82 20.09
N ASN A 78 9.37 0.19 18.96
CA ASN A 78 9.90 -1.12 18.56
C ASN A 78 11.17 -1.00 17.68
N VAL A 79 11.40 0.17 17.09
CA VAL A 79 12.55 0.42 16.21
C VAL A 79 13.84 0.43 17.03
N GLY A 80 14.86 -0.28 16.54
CA GLY A 80 16.15 -0.43 17.21
C GLY A 80 16.22 -1.59 18.21
N TRP A 81 15.08 -2.12 18.64
CA TRP A 81 15.00 -3.26 19.57
C TRP A 81 14.77 -4.60 18.88
N THR A 82 14.32 -4.56 17.62
CA THR A 82 13.95 -5.75 16.86
C THR A 82 14.51 -5.68 15.44
N GLY A 83 14.72 -6.84 14.82
CA GLY A 83 15.23 -6.93 13.45
C GLY A 83 14.20 -6.69 12.34
N ARG A 84 12.96 -6.26 12.66
CA ARG A 84 11.85 -6.21 11.69
C ARG A 84 10.98 -4.95 11.72
N HIS A 85 11.11 -4.10 12.74
CA HIS A 85 10.28 -2.90 12.85
C HIS A 85 11.01 -1.69 12.28
N HIS A 86 10.30 -0.92 11.47
CA HIS A 86 10.74 0.34 10.89
C HIS A 86 9.64 1.38 11.05
N THR A 87 10.01 2.65 11.22
CA THR A 87 9.03 3.75 11.14
C THR A 87 8.63 4.01 9.70
N PHE A 88 9.60 4.07 8.77
CA PHE A 88 9.38 4.22 7.34
C PHE A 88 9.72 2.93 6.60
N PHE A 89 8.83 2.47 5.73
CA PHE A 89 9.03 1.26 4.93
C PHE A 89 8.19 1.29 3.64
N GLU A 90 8.50 0.41 2.70
CA GLU A 90 7.67 0.19 1.51
C GLU A 90 6.76 -1.02 1.73
N MET A 91 5.47 -0.86 1.41
CA MET A 91 4.48 -1.94 1.42
C MET A 91 4.13 -2.30 -0.02
N LEU A 92 4.49 -3.53 -0.42
CA LEU A 92 4.09 -4.12 -1.69
C LEU A 92 2.69 -4.71 -1.55
N GLY A 93 1.75 -4.32 -2.40
CA GLY A 93 0.36 -4.78 -2.33
C GLY A 93 -0.31 -4.88 -3.69
N ASN A 94 -1.14 -5.91 -3.84
CA ASN A 94 -2.11 -6.06 -4.92
C ASN A 94 -3.53 -5.89 -4.34
N PHE A 95 -4.44 -5.35 -5.15
CA PHE A 95 -5.79 -4.98 -4.74
C PHE A 95 -6.80 -5.39 -5.80
N SER A 96 -7.91 -5.95 -5.35
CA SER A 96 -9.10 -6.29 -6.14
C SER A 96 -10.27 -5.40 -5.70
N PHE A 97 -10.92 -4.75 -6.64
CA PHE A 97 -12.09 -3.90 -6.42
C PHE A 97 -13.31 -4.55 -7.08
N GLY A 98 -13.90 -5.53 -6.38
CA GLY A 98 -15.06 -6.28 -6.89
C GLY A 98 -14.71 -7.22 -8.05
N ASP A 99 -13.48 -7.73 -8.10
CA ASP A 99 -12.98 -8.62 -9.15
C ASP A 99 -12.71 -10.03 -8.59
N TYR A 100 -11.45 -10.44 -8.45
CA TYR A 100 -11.06 -11.70 -7.81
C TYR A 100 -11.16 -11.64 -6.28
N PHE A 101 -11.19 -12.80 -5.61
CA PHE A 101 -11.36 -12.87 -4.16
C PHE A 101 -10.37 -13.83 -3.50
N LYS A 102 -10.85 -14.87 -2.80
CA LYS A 102 -10.00 -15.69 -1.91
C LYS A 102 -9.20 -16.78 -2.62
N GLN A 103 -9.66 -17.26 -3.78
CA GLN A 103 -9.07 -18.43 -4.43
C GLN A 103 -7.86 -18.05 -5.29
N GLU A 104 -7.89 -16.85 -5.84
CA GLU A 104 -6.91 -16.26 -6.75
C GLU A 104 -5.74 -15.59 -6.01
#